data_AF-A0A0F9UQA5-F1
#
_entry.id   AF-A0A0F9UQA5-F1
#
_cell.length_a   1.000
_cell.length_b   1.000
_cell.length_c   1.000
_cell.angle_alpha   90.00
_cell.angle_beta   90.00
_cell.angle_gamma   90.00
#
_symmetry.space_group_name_H-M   'P 1'
#
loop_
_entity.id
_entity.type
_entity.pdbx_description
1 polymer ?
#
loop_
_entity_poly.entity_id
_entity_poly.type
_entity_poly.pdbx_seq_one_letter_code
_entity_poly.pdbx_strand_id
1 'polypeptide(L)'
;MSNRVGMLIVAAMALVLVGCAHSPQQLNVQPKVQVPLNPVARNQPVTVTVQDTRSSKVMGTRGGIYPDSSSLTITDQSIPAIRLQVEQSLRQLGFVVVAEGTPNANNLTVNLAELSYSSPADGAYVTQADIGATFAAEARSMNQRYNGRYSASAQHRFGYAPNQATNTKLVTEVMSDALTRVFRDPSIVQILQQ
;
A
#
# COMPACT_ATOMS: atom_id res chain seq x y z
N MET A 1 56.22 14.79 -25.27
CA MET A 1 55.16 13.75 -25.37
C MET A 1 54.39 13.52 -24.07
N SER A 2 54.76 14.11 -22.92
CA SER A 2 54.09 13.91 -21.62
C SER A 2 52.78 14.73 -21.43
N ASN A 3 52.66 15.92 -22.02
CA ASN A 3 51.47 16.78 -21.85
C ASN A 3 50.19 16.32 -22.58
N ARG A 4 50.29 15.48 -23.62
CA ARG A 4 49.11 14.96 -24.34
C ARG A 4 48.45 13.79 -23.63
N VAL A 5 49.23 13.02 -22.88
CA VAL A 5 48.75 11.87 -22.11
C VAL A 5 48.00 12.34 -20.85
N GLY A 6 48.47 13.40 -20.19
CA GLY A 6 47.79 13.99 -19.03
C GLY A 6 46.39 14.55 -19.36
N MET A 7 46.24 15.18 -20.53
CA MET A 7 44.95 15.75 -20.95
C MET A 7 43.91 14.67 -21.34
N LEU A 8 44.37 13.51 -21.84
CA LEU A 8 43.50 12.37 -22.15
C LEU A 8 43.02 11.62 -20.89
N ILE A 9 43.81 11.61 -19.81
CA ILE A 9 43.43 10.96 -18.54
C ILE A 9 42.36 11.78 -17.79
N VAL A 10 42.43 13.12 -17.83
CA VAL A 10 41.41 13.98 -17.20
C VAL A 10 40.08 13.93 -17.95
N ALA A 11 40.10 13.81 -19.28
CA ALA A 11 38.88 13.66 -20.09
C ALA A 11 38.19 12.30 -19.86
N ALA A 12 38.95 11.24 -19.56
CA ALA A 12 38.40 9.91 -19.30
C ALA A 12 37.70 9.80 -17.92
N MET A 13 38.09 10.61 -16.92
CA MET A 13 37.45 10.62 -15.60
C MET A 13 36.12 11.39 -15.54
N ALA A 14 35.79 12.22 -16.53
CA ALA A 14 34.55 13.00 -16.55
C ALA A 14 33.30 12.18 -16.99
N LEU A 15 33.48 10.97 -17.52
CA LEU A 15 32.40 10.16 -18.12
C LEU A 15 31.70 9.20 -17.14
N VAL A 16 32.06 9.18 -15.86
CA VAL A 16 31.47 8.27 -14.87
C VAL A 16 30.55 8.97 -13.86
N LEU A 17 30.29 10.27 -14.03
CA LEU A 17 29.22 10.95 -13.28
C LEU A 17 27.86 10.69 -13.93
N VAL A 18 27.50 9.41 -14.05
CA VAL A 18 26.08 9.04 -14.19
C VAL A 18 25.50 9.22 -12.79
N GLY A 19 25.15 10.46 -12.44
CA GLY A 19 24.34 10.72 -11.28
C GLY A 19 23.09 9.87 -11.41
N CYS A 20 22.91 8.88 -10.55
CA CYS A 20 21.63 8.23 -10.36
C CYS A 20 20.68 9.30 -9.80
N ALA A 21 20.17 10.16 -10.69
CA ALA A 21 19.06 11.05 -10.41
C ALA A 21 17.98 10.17 -9.80
N HIS A 22 17.55 10.53 -8.59
CA HIS A 22 16.81 9.66 -7.69
C HIS A 22 15.43 9.34 -8.29
N SER A 23 15.40 8.28 -9.10
CA SER A 23 14.31 7.83 -9.96
C SER A 23 13.01 7.56 -9.18
N PRO A 24 11.83 7.61 -9.85
CA PRO A 24 10.58 7.14 -9.28
C PRO A 24 10.74 5.78 -8.59
N GLN A 25 10.11 5.61 -7.43
CA GLN A 25 10.13 4.35 -6.72
C GLN A 25 8.79 3.64 -6.84
N GLN A 26 8.87 2.37 -7.22
CA GLN A 26 7.73 1.48 -7.22
C GLN A 26 7.84 0.55 -6.01
N LEU A 27 6.91 0.70 -5.07
CA LEU A 27 6.94 -0.02 -3.80
C LEU A 27 6.16 -1.34 -3.93
N ASN A 28 6.81 -2.46 -3.58
CA ASN A 28 6.14 -3.76 -3.56
C ASN A 28 5.52 -3.99 -2.18
N VAL A 29 4.32 -3.45 -1.96
CA VAL A 29 3.67 -3.47 -0.65
C VAL A 29 2.81 -4.72 -0.48
N GLN A 30 2.92 -5.35 0.69
CA GLN A 30 2.21 -6.60 1.01
C GLN A 30 1.62 -6.48 2.42
N PRO A 31 0.53 -5.72 2.60
CA PRO A 31 -0.03 -5.50 3.92
C PRO A 31 -0.60 -6.78 4.51
N LYS A 32 -0.51 -6.90 5.83
CA LYS A 32 -0.98 -8.06 6.59
C LYS A 32 -1.99 -7.63 7.65
N VAL A 33 -2.94 -8.49 7.96
CA VAL A 33 -3.79 -8.29 9.13
C VAL A 33 -2.99 -8.68 10.37
N GLN A 34 -2.81 -7.74 11.30
CA GLN A 34 -1.85 -7.85 12.40
C GLN A 34 -2.47 -8.38 13.70
N VAL A 35 -3.62 -9.02 13.63
CA VAL A 35 -4.37 -9.48 14.81
C VAL A 35 -4.83 -10.92 14.64
N PRO A 36 -4.88 -11.70 15.73
CA PRO A 36 -5.52 -12.99 15.68
C PRO A 36 -7.01 -12.79 15.37
N LEU A 37 -7.50 -13.53 14.38
CA LEU A 37 -8.91 -13.57 14.02
C LEU A 37 -9.50 -14.87 14.56
N ASN A 38 -10.50 -14.74 15.43
CA ASN A 38 -11.18 -15.90 15.98
C ASN A 38 -12.25 -16.38 14.99
N PRO A 39 -12.38 -17.70 14.78
CA PRO A 39 -13.42 -18.24 13.91
C PRO A 39 -14.78 -17.98 14.54
N VAL A 40 -15.57 -17.15 13.89
CA VAL A 40 -16.92 -16.76 14.32
C VAL A 40 -17.98 -17.13 13.27
N ALA A 41 -17.59 -17.28 12.01
CA ALA A 41 -18.46 -17.72 10.93
C ALA A 41 -18.54 -19.25 10.85
N ARG A 42 -19.69 -19.75 10.41
CA ARG A 42 -20.01 -21.19 10.33
C ARG A 42 -19.94 -21.70 8.89
N ASN A 43 -18.76 -21.61 8.26
CA ASN A 43 -18.54 -22.03 6.86
C ASN A 43 -19.43 -21.31 5.82
N GLN A 44 -19.85 -20.08 6.12
CA GLN A 44 -20.67 -19.30 5.19
C GLN A 44 -19.86 -18.97 3.91
N PRO A 45 -20.41 -19.19 2.71
CA PRO A 45 -19.74 -18.87 1.46
C PRO A 45 -19.64 -17.36 1.24
N VAL A 46 -18.43 -16.89 0.94
CA VAL A 46 -18.12 -15.48 0.67
C VAL A 46 -17.29 -15.35 -0.60
N THR A 47 -17.69 -14.43 -1.48
CA THR A 47 -16.91 -13.96 -2.62
C THR A 47 -16.10 -12.74 -2.22
N VAL A 48 -14.90 -12.60 -2.79
CA VAL A 48 -13.97 -11.52 -2.45
C VAL A 48 -13.62 -10.72 -3.69
N THR A 49 -13.82 -9.41 -3.62
CA THR A 49 -13.44 -8.48 -4.67
C THR A 49 -12.48 -7.46 -4.07
N VAL A 50 -11.28 -7.32 -4.64
CA VAL A 50 -10.30 -6.31 -4.21
C VAL A 50 -9.84 -5.49 -5.39
N GLN A 51 -9.90 -4.17 -5.26
CA GLN A 51 -9.63 -3.21 -6.34
C GLN A 51 -8.82 -2.00 -5.83
N ASP A 52 -8.09 -1.35 -6.75
CA ASP A 52 -7.49 -0.04 -6.54
C ASP A 52 -8.39 1.03 -7.14
N THR A 53 -9.11 1.76 -6.28
CA THR A 53 -10.05 2.81 -6.70
C THR A 53 -9.51 4.21 -6.41
N ARG A 54 -8.21 4.34 -6.16
CA ARG A 54 -7.56 5.64 -5.97
C ARG A 54 -7.72 6.49 -7.22
N SER A 55 -7.91 7.79 -7.02
CA SER A 55 -7.94 8.78 -8.10
C SER A 55 -6.61 8.91 -8.85
N SER A 56 -5.50 8.49 -8.21
CA SER A 56 -4.15 8.51 -8.78
C SER A 56 -3.37 7.26 -8.38
N LYS A 57 -2.56 6.74 -9.31
CA LYS A 57 -1.58 5.68 -9.03
C LYS A 57 -0.36 6.20 -8.26
N VAL A 58 -0.05 7.49 -8.42
CA VAL A 58 1.00 8.19 -7.68
C VAL A 58 0.46 8.59 -6.31
N MET A 59 1.08 8.08 -5.25
CA MET A 59 0.70 8.39 -3.86
C MET A 59 1.35 9.68 -3.33
N GLY A 60 2.39 10.18 -4.02
CA GLY A 60 3.05 11.45 -3.72
C GLY A 60 4.51 11.41 -4.12
N THR A 61 5.32 12.27 -3.48
CA THR A 61 6.75 12.38 -3.77
C THR A 61 7.56 12.32 -2.49
N ARG A 62 8.83 11.91 -2.60
CA ARG A 62 9.76 11.93 -1.46
C ARG A 62 10.27 13.35 -1.12
N GLY A 63 9.83 14.39 -1.85
CA GLY A 63 10.42 15.72 -1.73
C GLY A 63 11.87 15.78 -2.22
N GLY A 64 12.64 16.72 -1.66
CA GLY A 64 14.04 16.96 -2.04
C GLY A 64 14.18 18.01 -3.15
N ILE A 65 15.40 18.13 -3.71
CA ILE A 65 15.74 19.15 -4.72
C ILE A 65 14.94 18.95 -6.03
N TYR A 66 14.50 17.72 -6.29
CA TYR A 66 13.72 17.35 -7.47
C TYR A 66 12.47 16.56 -7.08
N PRO A 67 11.43 17.22 -6.52
CA PRO A 67 10.22 16.54 -6.08
C PRO A 67 9.44 15.95 -7.26
N ASP A 68 9.42 16.63 -8.41
CA ASP A 68 8.64 16.22 -9.59
C ASP A 68 9.12 14.90 -10.23
N SER A 69 10.40 14.55 -10.05
CA SER A 69 10.98 13.29 -10.54
C SER A 69 11.07 12.19 -9.47
N SER A 70 10.70 12.49 -8.23
CA SER A 70 10.79 11.56 -7.08
C SER A 70 9.44 10.96 -6.70
N SER A 71 8.64 10.58 -7.70
CA SER A 71 7.30 10.05 -7.49
C SER A 71 7.32 8.65 -6.86
N LEU A 72 6.29 8.38 -6.06
CA LEU A 72 6.12 7.12 -5.38
C LEU A 72 4.83 6.44 -5.88
N THR A 73 4.95 5.18 -6.27
CA THR A 73 3.84 4.33 -6.73
C THR A 73 3.91 2.96 -6.05
N ILE A 74 2.88 2.14 -6.21
CA ILE A 74 2.90 0.72 -5.79
C ILE A 74 2.99 -0.18 -7.03
N THR A 75 3.51 -1.39 -6.85
CA THR A 75 3.56 -2.39 -7.93
C THR A 75 2.16 -2.92 -8.25
N ASP A 76 1.97 -3.41 -9.48
CA ASP A 76 0.72 -4.08 -9.87
C ASP A 76 0.47 -5.38 -9.09
N GLN A 77 1.51 -5.94 -8.44
CA GLN A 77 1.43 -7.11 -7.57
C GLN A 77 0.83 -6.81 -6.19
N SER A 78 0.73 -5.53 -5.82
CA SER A 78 0.24 -5.12 -4.50
C SER A 78 -1.24 -5.44 -4.30
N ILE A 79 -2.09 -5.26 -5.33
CA ILE A 79 -3.53 -5.55 -5.24
C ILE A 79 -3.81 -7.07 -5.14
N PRO A 80 -3.18 -7.93 -5.96
CA PRO A 80 -3.22 -9.38 -5.75
C PRO A 80 -2.76 -9.80 -4.34
N ALA A 81 -1.70 -9.19 -3.80
CA ALA A 81 -1.23 -9.49 -2.45
C ALA A 81 -2.26 -9.11 -1.37
N ILE A 82 -2.92 -7.94 -1.51
CA ILE A 82 -4.02 -7.53 -0.62
C ILE A 82 -5.18 -8.52 -0.72
N ARG A 83 -5.55 -8.96 -1.94
CA ARG A 83 -6.61 -9.96 -2.13
C ARG A 83 -6.30 -11.25 -1.39
N LEU A 84 -5.09 -11.79 -1.56
CA LEU A 84 -4.66 -12.99 -0.85
C LEU A 84 -4.78 -12.83 0.67
N GLN A 85 -4.34 -11.68 1.20
CA GLN A 85 -4.46 -11.40 2.63
C GLN A 85 -5.93 -11.32 3.09
N VAL A 86 -6.81 -10.69 2.30
CA VAL A 86 -8.25 -10.60 2.61
C VAL A 86 -8.88 -11.99 2.64
N GLU A 87 -8.60 -12.83 1.66
CA GLU A 87 -9.08 -14.22 1.60
C GLU A 87 -8.59 -15.05 2.79
N GLN A 88 -7.31 -14.95 3.13
CA GLN A 88 -6.73 -15.64 4.29
C GLN A 88 -7.40 -15.20 5.59
N SER A 89 -7.67 -13.91 5.74
CA SER A 89 -8.30 -13.34 6.93
C SER A 89 -9.76 -13.80 7.07
N LEU A 90 -10.50 -13.89 5.96
CA LEU A 90 -11.85 -14.47 5.94
C LEU A 90 -11.85 -15.96 6.31
N ARG A 91 -10.88 -16.73 5.82
CA ARG A 91 -10.73 -18.15 6.20
C ARG A 91 -10.44 -18.31 7.70
N GLN A 92 -9.60 -17.45 8.27
CA GLN A 92 -9.34 -17.44 9.72
C GLN A 92 -10.59 -17.10 10.54
N LEU A 93 -11.46 -16.22 10.01
CA LEU A 93 -12.76 -15.90 10.60
C LEU A 93 -13.81 -17.03 10.46
N GLY A 94 -13.50 -18.11 9.74
CA GLY A 94 -14.39 -19.27 9.56
C GLY A 94 -15.31 -19.21 8.33
N PHE A 95 -15.03 -18.30 7.37
CA PHE A 95 -15.74 -18.25 6.09
C PHE A 95 -15.12 -19.18 5.05
N VAL A 96 -15.93 -19.60 4.08
CA VAL A 96 -15.45 -20.34 2.90
C VAL A 96 -15.37 -19.38 1.72
N VAL A 97 -14.16 -19.10 1.25
CA VAL A 97 -13.96 -18.24 0.06
C VAL A 97 -14.33 -19.04 -1.20
N VAL A 98 -15.29 -18.54 -1.96
CA VAL A 98 -15.80 -19.16 -3.20
C VAL A 98 -15.61 -18.25 -4.41
N ALA A 99 -15.71 -18.82 -5.61
CA ALA A 99 -15.56 -18.08 -6.86
C ALA A 99 -16.69 -17.05 -7.04
N GLU A 100 -16.36 -15.93 -7.69
CA GLU A 100 -17.34 -14.91 -8.06
C GLU A 100 -18.46 -15.54 -8.92
N GLY A 101 -19.72 -15.13 -8.68
CA GLY A 101 -20.89 -15.70 -9.34
C GLY A 101 -21.45 -16.97 -8.70
N THR A 102 -20.86 -17.47 -7.60
CA THR A 102 -21.44 -18.56 -6.81
C THR A 102 -22.82 -18.16 -6.26
N PRO A 103 -23.91 -18.91 -6.53
CA PRO A 103 -25.23 -18.58 -6.01
C PRO A 103 -25.26 -18.54 -4.49
N ASN A 104 -26.03 -17.59 -3.93
CA ASN A 104 -26.23 -17.39 -2.49
C ASN A 104 -24.94 -17.12 -1.68
N ALA A 105 -23.83 -16.75 -2.34
CA ALA A 105 -22.63 -16.32 -1.66
C ALA A 105 -22.73 -14.83 -1.29
N ASN A 106 -22.36 -14.50 -0.07
CA ASN A 106 -22.21 -13.11 0.35
C ASN A 106 -20.97 -12.50 -0.33
N ASN A 107 -20.88 -11.18 -0.40
CA ASN A 107 -19.76 -10.50 -1.06
C ASN A 107 -19.07 -9.53 -0.10
N LEU A 108 -17.74 -9.62 -0.07
CA LEU A 108 -16.88 -8.60 0.52
C LEU A 108 -16.09 -7.91 -0.60
N THR A 109 -16.38 -6.63 -0.83
CA THR A 109 -15.59 -5.78 -1.69
C THR A 109 -14.67 -4.90 -0.83
N VAL A 110 -13.35 -4.92 -1.10
CA VAL A 110 -12.36 -4.07 -0.42
C VAL A 110 -11.62 -3.23 -1.45
N ASN A 111 -11.81 -1.91 -1.38
CA ASN A 111 -11.22 -0.95 -2.29
C ASN A 111 -10.10 -0.20 -1.59
N LEU A 112 -8.90 -0.19 -2.17
CA LEU A 112 -7.87 0.78 -1.81
C LEU A 112 -8.33 2.14 -2.35
N ALA A 113 -8.86 2.97 -1.46
CA ALA A 113 -9.54 4.21 -1.83
C ALA A 113 -8.59 5.40 -1.82
N GLU A 114 -7.65 5.44 -0.88
CA GLU A 114 -6.61 6.46 -0.80
C GLU A 114 -5.29 5.83 -0.37
N LEU A 115 -4.19 6.36 -0.91
CA LEU A 115 -2.83 6.10 -0.45
C LEU A 115 -2.04 7.38 -0.69
N SER A 116 -1.50 7.95 0.38
CA SER A 116 -0.76 9.22 0.35
C SER A 116 0.62 9.06 0.97
N TYR A 117 1.58 9.77 0.40
CA TYR A 117 2.92 9.95 0.94
C TYR A 117 3.30 11.41 0.73
N SER A 118 3.48 12.15 1.81
CA SER A 118 3.92 13.55 1.78
C SER A 118 5.21 13.71 2.56
N SER A 119 6.16 14.45 2.00
CA SER A 119 7.29 14.99 2.74
C SER A 119 7.13 16.51 2.77
N PRO A 120 6.97 17.14 3.94
CA PRO A 120 6.94 18.60 4.06
C PRO A 120 8.16 19.24 3.40
N ALA A 121 7.93 20.34 2.66
CA ALA A 121 8.97 21.06 1.94
C ALA A 121 9.72 22.10 2.79
N ASP A 122 9.16 22.49 3.94
CA ASP A 122 9.70 23.56 4.78
C ASP A 122 10.72 23.06 5.80
N GLY A 123 11.95 23.54 5.65
CA GLY A 123 13.07 23.29 6.56
C GLY A 123 14.22 22.54 5.88
N ALA A 124 15.46 22.84 6.26
CA ALA A 124 16.69 22.23 5.74
C ALA A 124 16.83 20.70 6.00
N TYR A 125 15.76 20.04 6.43
CA TYR A 125 15.70 18.66 6.85
C TYR A 125 14.52 17.97 6.15
N VAL A 126 14.77 17.47 4.93
CA VAL A 126 13.87 16.60 4.12
C VAL A 126 13.71 15.22 4.77
N THR A 127 13.25 15.21 6.01
CA THR A 127 13.37 14.06 6.89
C THR A 127 12.06 13.71 7.56
N GLN A 128 10.92 14.14 7.02
CA GLN A 128 9.64 13.67 7.49
C GLN A 128 8.85 13.01 6.37
N ALA A 129 8.17 11.91 6.69
CA ALA A 129 7.19 11.28 5.82
C ALA A 129 5.86 11.15 6.57
N ASP A 130 4.83 11.78 6.02
CA ASP A 130 3.44 11.64 6.42
C ASP A 130 2.78 10.68 5.43
N ILE A 131 2.40 9.50 5.94
CA ILE A 131 1.86 8.39 5.14
C ILE A 131 0.43 8.15 5.59
N GLY A 132 -0.48 8.05 4.62
CA GLY A 132 -1.89 7.72 4.87
C GLY A 132 -2.37 6.61 3.95
N ALA A 133 -3.20 5.72 4.45
CA ALA A 133 -3.89 4.72 3.64
C ALA A 133 -5.35 4.61 4.08
N THR A 134 -6.26 4.47 3.10
CA THR A 134 -7.69 4.28 3.35
C THR A 134 -8.23 3.13 2.54
N PHE A 135 -8.82 2.14 3.21
CA PHE A 135 -9.64 1.10 2.60
C PHE A 135 -11.11 1.43 2.75
N ALA A 136 -11.87 1.33 1.67
CA ALA A 136 -13.33 1.30 1.72
C ALA A 136 -13.78 -0.15 1.56
N ALA A 137 -14.51 -0.68 2.54
CA ALA A 137 -15.05 -2.03 2.46
C ALA A 137 -16.57 -1.99 2.36
N GLU A 138 -17.11 -2.88 1.55
CA GLU A 138 -18.52 -3.14 1.42
C GLU A 138 -18.77 -4.63 1.69
N ALA A 139 -19.54 -4.91 2.73
CA ALA A 139 -20.08 -6.24 2.97
C ALA A 139 -21.52 -6.27 2.47
N ARG A 140 -21.86 -7.32 1.72
CA ARG A 140 -23.20 -7.50 1.16
C ARG A 140 -23.68 -8.93 1.38
N SER A 141 -24.89 -9.04 1.92
CA SER A 141 -25.71 -10.25 1.94
C SER A 141 -26.96 -10.03 1.08
N MET A 142 -27.84 -11.02 0.96
CA MET A 142 -29.06 -10.97 0.13
C MET A 142 -29.93 -9.74 0.45
N ASN A 143 -30.09 -9.41 1.73
CA ASN A 143 -31.03 -8.37 2.19
C ASN A 143 -30.35 -7.15 2.81
N GLN A 144 -29.03 -7.18 2.98
CA GLN A 144 -28.32 -6.14 3.72
C GLN A 144 -27.01 -5.76 3.03
N ARG A 145 -26.65 -4.48 3.17
CA ARG A 145 -25.38 -3.94 2.73
C ARG A 145 -24.84 -3.05 3.83
N TYR A 146 -23.55 -3.16 4.09
CA TYR A 146 -22.83 -2.30 5.00
C TYR A 146 -21.58 -1.76 4.29
N ASN A 147 -21.35 -0.47 4.43
CA ASN A 147 -20.19 0.22 3.88
C ASN A 147 -19.40 0.85 5.02
N GLY A 148 -18.10 0.59 5.06
CA GLY A 148 -17.18 1.16 6.04
C GLY A 148 -15.95 1.77 5.37
N ARG A 149 -15.36 2.79 6.00
CA ARG A 149 -14.12 3.42 5.55
C ARG A 149 -13.10 3.38 6.68
N TYR A 150 -11.96 2.77 6.41
CA TYR A 150 -10.94 2.43 7.39
C TYR A 150 -9.62 3.05 6.98
N SER A 151 -9.22 4.10 7.69
CA SER A 151 -7.97 4.79 7.44
C SER A 151 -6.93 4.46 8.52
N ALA A 152 -5.66 4.60 8.17
CA ALA A 152 -4.56 4.68 9.11
C ALA A 152 -3.56 5.71 8.57
N SER A 153 -2.78 6.30 9.48
CA SER A 153 -1.71 7.21 9.11
C SER A 153 -0.54 7.06 10.07
N ALA A 154 0.66 7.36 9.57
CA ALA A 154 1.86 7.43 10.36
C ALA A 154 2.72 8.61 9.92
N GLN A 155 3.34 9.26 10.88
CA GLN A 155 4.33 10.31 10.67
C GLN A 155 5.67 9.77 11.15
N HIS A 156 6.68 9.79 10.27
CA HIS A 156 8.01 9.32 10.60
C HIS A 156 9.04 10.42 10.33
N ARG A 157 9.94 10.62 11.29
CA ARG A 157 11.09 11.51 11.14
C ARG A 157 12.37 10.69 10.95
N PHE A 158 13.28 11.18 10.11
CA PHE A 158 14.50 10.48 9.71
C PHE A 158 15.75 11.35 9.99
N GLY A 159 16.93 10.72 10.00
CA GLY A 159 18.19 11.47 9.91
C GLY A 159 18.60 11.76 8.46
N TYR A 160 18.01 11.03 7.51
CA TYR A 160 18.34 11.05 6.08
C TYR A 160 17.10 10.65 5.25
N ALA A 161 17.07 11.01 3.97
CA ALA A 161 15.96 10.67 3.09
C ALA A 161 15.79 9.15 2.97
N PRO A 162 14.57 8.60 3.18
CA PRO A 162 14.35 7.17 3.18
C PRO A 162 14.49 6.56 1.78
N ASN A 163 15.12 5.38 1.72
CA ASN A 163 15.28 4.60 0.50
C ASN A 163 14.01 3.78 0.17
N GLN A 164 13.99 3.10 -0.98
CA GLN A 164 12.83 2.33 -1.44
C GLN A 164 12.41 1.24 -0.45
N ALA A 165 13.35 0.54 0.18
CA ALA A 165 13.06 -0.50 1.15
C ALA A 165 12.37 0.07 2.40
N THR A 166 12.88 1.21 2.88
CA THR A 166 12.29 1.93 4.03
C THR A 166 10.89 2.42 3.70
N ASN A 167 10.70 3.05 2.54
CA ASN A 167 9.38 3.51 2.10
C ASN A 167 8.41 2.33 1.91
N THR A 168 8.87 1.21 1.34
CA THR A 168 8.04 0.01 1.16
C THR A 168 7.56 -0.52 2.51
N LYS A 169 8.45 -0.58 3.50
CA LYS A 169 8.11 -1.02 4.86
C LYS A 169 7.04 -0.10 5.48
N LEU A 170 7.29 1.21 5.50
CA LEU A 170 6.40 2.16 6.17
C LEU A 170 5.01 2.22 5.52
N VAL A 171 4.95 2.23 4.19
CA VAL A 171 3.67 2.18 3.47
C VAL A 171 2.95 0.86 3.73
N THR A 172 3.67 -0.26 3.77
CA THR A 172 3.10 -1.57 4.11
C THR A 172 2.52 -1.60 5.53
N GLU A 173 3.20 -1.01 6.51
CA GLU A 173 2.73 -0.92 7.90
C GLU A 173 1.43 -0.11 8.00
N VAL A 174 1.38 1.09 7.41
CA VAL A 174 0.16 1.92 7.42
C VAL A 174 -1.00 1.22 6.72
N MET A 175 -0.75 0.57 5.58
CA MET A 175 -1.77 -0.23 4.90
C MET A 175 -2.22 -1.43 5.75
N SER A 176 -1.30 -2.07 6.47
CA SER A 176 -1.60 -3.20 7.36
C SER A 176 -2.51 -2.77 8.51
N ASP A 177 -2.27 -1.59 9.09
CA ASP A 177 -3.11 -1.01 10.15
C ASP A 177 -4.52 -0.69 9.63
N ALA A 178 -4.62 -0.04 8.47
CA ALA A 178 -5.90 0.27 7.84
C ALA A 178 -6.68 -1.01 7.49
N LEU A 179 -6.01 -2.02 6.92
CA LEU A 179 -6.63 -3.30 6.59
C LEU A 179 -7.05 -4.07 7.84
N THR A 180 -6.26 -4.03 8.91
CA THR A 180 -6.61 -4.64 10.20
C THR A 180 -7.90 -4.04 10.77
N ARG A 181 -8.13 -2.73 10.59
CA ARG A 181 -9.38 -2.08 11.01
C ARG A 181 -10.61 -2.60 10.27
N VAL A 182 -10.49 -2.97 8.98
CA VAL A 182 -11.57 -3.63 8.22
C VAL A 182 -12.02 -4.91 8.92
N PHE A 183 -11.06 -5.76 9.32
CA PHE A 183 -11.35 -7.06 9.95
C PHE A 183 -11.67 -6.97 11.45
N ARG A 184 -11.46 -5.81 12.07
CA ARG A 184 -11.90 -5.53 13.44
C ARG A 184 -13.33 -4.99 13.50
N ASP A 185 -13.92 -4.61 12.37
CA ASP A 185 -15.30 -4.13 12.34
C ASP A 185 -16.28 -5.31 12.46
N PRO A 186 -17.01 -5.44 13.59
CA PRO A 186 -17.96 -6.52 13.76
C PRO A 186 -19.11 -6.46 12.76
N SER A 187 -19.44 -5.28 12.21
CA SER A 187 -20.52 -5.10 11.24
C SER A 187 -20.22 -5.82 9.94
N ILE A 188 -18.97 -5.79 9.48
CA ILE A 188 -18.53 -6.52 8.28
C ILE A 188 -18.82 -8.01 8.46
N VAL A 189 -18.37 -8.58 9.58
CA VAL A 189 -18.56 -10.00 9.89
C VAL A 189 -20.05 -10.33 10.04
N GLN A 190 -20.81 -9.50 10.74
CA GLN A 190 -22.24 -9.69 10.97
C GLN A 190 -23.05 -9.69 9.67
N ILE A 191 -22.74 -8.82 8.70
CA ILE A 191 -23.41 -8.85 7.40
C ILE A 191 -23.03 -10.10 6.62
N LEU A 192 -21.74 -10.47 6.61
CA LEU A 192 -21.28 -11.63 5.85
C LEU A 192 -21.78 -12.97 6.41
N GLN A 193 -22.27 -13.01 7.65
CA GLN A 193 -22.82 -14.20 8.29
C GLN A 193 -24.32 -14.43 8.04
N GLN A 194 -25.03 -13.44 7.49
CA GLN A 194 -26.47 -13.53 7.22
C GLN A 194 -26.74 -14.22 5.89
#